data_AF-A0A4Y7T6F0-F1
#
_entry.id   AF-A0A4Y7T6F0-F1
#
_cell.length_a   1.000
_cell.length_b   1.000
_cell.length_c   1.000
_cell.angle_alpha   90.00
_cell.angle_beta   90.00
_cell.angle_gamma   90.00
#
_symmetry.space_group_name_H-M   'P 1'
#
loop_
_entity.id
_entity.type
_entity.pdbx_description
1 polymer ?
#
loop_
_entity_poly.entity_id
_entity_poly.type
_entity_poly.pdbx_seq_one_letter_code
_entity_poly.pdbx_strand_id
1 'polypeptide(L)'
;MRSTVARFATQFRTPSIRFLGKRHLPSEPDVPHPHPQAPPDYQRVFTNHASSSNPTAAESQASESTVQTYTNFWEAPSRHWAYRARVPDEAEMEAIMTGGASS
;
A
#
# COMPACT_ATOMS: atom_id res chain seq x y z
N MET A 1 1.73 17.56 -48.60
CA MET A 1 0.30 17.28 -48.35
C MET A 1 0.15 15.83 -47.89
N ARG A 2 0.00 15.58 -46.58
CA ARG A 2 -0.25 14.24 -46.02
C ARG A 2 -1.43 14.36 -45.04
N SER A 3 -2.65 14.50 -45.55
CA SER A 3 -3.88 14.69 -44.74
C SER A 3 -4.91 13.57 -44.87
N THR A 4 -4.57 12.47 -45.56
CA THR A 4 -5.52 11.39 -45.86
C THR A 4 -5.50 10.25 -44.84
N VAL A 5 -4.34 9.90 -44.27
CA VAL A 5 -4.21 8.75 -43.36
C VAL A 5 -4.93 8.96 -42.01
N ALA A 6 -4.91 10.19 -41.48
CA ALA A 6 -5.54 10.50 -40.20
C ALA A 6 -7.08 10.34 -40.19
N ARG A 7 -7.74 10.48 -41.36
CA ARG A 7 -9.20 10.42 -41.48
C ARG A 7 -9.77 8.99 -41.44
N PHE A 8 -9.03 7.99 -41.91
CA PHE A 8 -9.51 6.60 -41.89
C PHE A 8 -9.41 5.96 -40.51
N ALA A 9 -8.43 6.37 -39.70
CA ALA A 9 -8.28 5.86 -38.34
C ALA A 9 -9.43 6.28 -37.41
N THR A 10 -10.01 7.46 -37.61
CA THR A 10 -11.13 7.95 -36.78
C THR A 10 -12.48 7.34 -37.15
N GLN A 11 -12.66 6.91 -38.40
CA GLN A 11 -13.95 6.41 -38.90
C GLN A 11 -14.19 4.92 -38.58
N PHE A 12 -13.14 4.10 -38.50
CA PHE A 12 -13.26 2.65 -38.31
C PHE A 12 -12.74 2.14 -36.95
N ARG A 13 -12.10 2.98 -36.14
CA ARG A 13 -11.53 2.59 -34.83
C ARG A 13 -12.07 3.50 -33.74
N THR A 14 -13.38 3.46 -33.53
CA THR A 14 -13.97 4.02 -32.32
C THR A 14 -13.55 3.12 -31.14
N PRO A 15 -12.80 3.62 -30.15
CA PRO A 15 -12.46 2.80 -28.99
C PRO A 15 -13.76 2.44 -28.24
N SER A 16 -13.92 1.17 -27.84
CA SER A 16 -15.07 0.70 -27.05
C SER A 16 -15.12 1.33 -25.66
N ILE A 17 -13.99 1.89 -25.20
CA ILE A 17 -13.88 2.60 -23.93
C ILE A 17 -14.45 4.00 -24.09
N ARG A 18 -15.61 4.23 -23.49
CA ARG A 18 -16.21 5.57 -23.35
C ARG A 18 -15.84 6.12 -21.98
N PHE A 19 -15.02 7.15 -21.95
CA PHE A 19 -14.77 7.88 -20.71
C PHE A 19 -16.07 8.60 -20.32
N LEU A 20 -16.71 8.16 -19.24
CA LEU A 20 -18.00 8.66 -18.72
C LEU A 20 -17.92 10.10 -18.14
N GLY A 21 -17.00 10.93 -18.63
CA GLY A 21 -16.73 12.26 -18.10
C GLY A 21 -15.99 12.25 -16.76
N LYS A 22 -15.95 13.40 -16.08
CA LYS A 22 -15.35 13.55 -14.75
C LYS A 22 -16.24 12.80 -13.74
N ARG A 23 -15.73 11.71 -13.18
CA ARG A 23 -16.44 10.97 -12.11
C ARG A 23 -16.60 11.92 -10.92
N HIS A 24 -17.84 12.19 -10.52
CA HIS A 24 -18.12 12.93 -9.30
C HIS A 24 -17.85 11.97 -8.13
N LEU A 25 -16.69 12.11 -7.51
CA LEU A 25 -16.43 11.43 -6.24
C LEU A 25 -17.31 12.09 -5.18
N PRO A 26 -17.99 11.33 -4.31
CA PRO A 26 -18.64 11.92 -3.15
C PRO A 26 -17.60 12.73 -2.36
N SER A 27 -17.92 13.99 -2.06
CA SER A 27 -17.02 14.87 -1.31
C SER A 27 -16.96 14.51 0.18
N GLU A 28 -18.00 13.84 0.66
CA GLU A 28 -18.10 13.45 2.06
C GLU A 28 -17.30 12.17 2.31
N PRO A 29 -16.52 12.13 3.40
CA PRO A 29 -15.83 10.91 3.81
C PRO A 29 -16.84 9.83 4.17
N ASP A 30 -16.57 8.60 3.77
CA ASP A 30 -17.41 7.45 4.12
C ASP A 30 -17.43 7.26 5.65
N VAL A 31 -18.61 6.97 6.20
CA VAL A 31 -18.78 6.75 7.63
C VAL A 31 -18.42 5.31 7.94
N PRO A 32 -17.45 5.04 8.83
CA PRO A 32 -17.08 3.68 9.20
C PRO A 32 -18.28 2.98 9.83
N HIS A 33 -18.69 1.86 9.23
CA HIS A 33 -19.82 1.06 9.68
C HIS A 33 -19.40 -0.40 9.84
N PRO A 34 -19.96 -1.12 10.83
CA PRO A 34 -19.68 -2.53 11.00
C PRO A 34 -20.18 -3.33 9.78
N HIS A 35 -19.44 -4.38 9.41
CA HIS A 35 -19.87 -5.27 8.35
C HIS A 35 -21.18 -5.99 8.75
N PRO A 36 -22.16 -6.15 7.85
CA PRO A 36 -23.46 -6.74 8.18
C PRO A 36 -23.37 -8.18 8.71
N GLN A 37 -22.35 -8.93 8.30
CA GLN A 37 -22.09 -10.30 8.76
C GLN A 37 -21.11 -10.37 9.95
N ALA A 38 -20.76 -9.24 10.58
CA ALA A 38 -19.87 -9.26 11.73
C ALA A 38 -20.57 -9.93 12.93
N PRO A 39 -19.86 -10.73 13.75
CA PRO A 39 -20.40 -11.21 15.01
C PRO A 39 -20.84 -10.03 15.91
N PRO A 40 -21.91 -10.19 16.70
CA PRO A 40 -22.55 -9.10 17.43
C PRO A 40 -21.61 -8.39 18.41
N ASP A 41 -20.61 -9.09 18.93
CA ASP A 41 -19.64 -8.56 19.91
C ASP A 41 -18.77 -7.43 19.32
N TYR A 42 -18.54 -7.43 18.00
CA TYR A 42 -17.64 -6.48 17.34
C TYR A 42 -18.28 -5.13 16.98
N GLN A 43 -19.61 -4.99 17.13
CA GLN A 43 -20.31 -3.74 16.78
C GLN A 43 -19.88 -2.57 17.67
N ARG A 44 -19.51 -2.83 18.93
CA ARG A 44 -19.14 -1.81 19.93
C ARG A 44 -17.75 -1.21 19.71
N VAL A 45 -16.87 -1.91 18.99
CA VAL A 45 -15.49 -1.48 18.75
C VAL A 45 -15.43 -0.42 17.65
N PHE A 46 -16.29 -0.54 16.63
CA PHE A 46 -16.27 0.34 15.46
C PHE A 46 -16.53 1.82 15.77
N THR A 47 -17.38 2.12 16.76
CA THR A 47 -17.71 3.52 17.11
C THR A 47 -16.57 4.25 17.82
N ASN A 48 -15.71 3.52 18.54
CA ASN A 48 -14.59 4.10 19.29
C ASN A 48 -13.37 4.39 18.39
N HIS A 49 -13.22 3.66 17.28
CA HIS A 49 -12.12 3.87 16.34
C HIS A 49 -12.31 5.12 15.45
N ALA A 50 -13.53 5.63 15.31
CA ALA A 50 -13.79 6.83 14.51
C ALA A 50 -13.31 8.14 15.16
N SER A 51 -13.11 8.15 16.49
CA SER A 51 -12.71 9.33 17.27
C SER A 51 -11.26 9.27 17.77
N SER A 52 -10.65 8.08 17.78
CA SER A 52 -9.26 7.87 18.17
C SER A 52 -8.45 7.38 16.98
N SER A 53 -7.87 8.31 16.22
CA SER A 53 -6.90 8.04 15.15
C SER A 53 -5.54 7.60 15.73
N ASN A 54 -5.51 6.57 16.57
CA ASN A 54 -4.28 5.95 17.07
C ASN A 54 -4.33 4.43 16.82
N PRO A 55 -3.41 3.88 16.01
CA PRO A 55 -3.33 2.43 15.84
C PRO A 55 -2.72 1.80 17.10
N THR A 56 -3.53 1.08 17.88
CA THR A 56 -3.04 0.22 18.96
C THR A 56 -2.38 -1.02 18.35
N ALA A 57 -1.04 -1.00 18.31
CA ALA A 57 -0.23 -2.18 18.03
C ALA A 57 -0.36 -3.19 19.18
N ALA A 58 -0.43 -4.48 18.85
CA ALA A 58 -0.41 -5.57 19.82
C ALA A 58 0.89 -5.55 20.63
N GLU A 59 0.76 -5.57 21.95
CA GLU A 59 1.86 -5.46 22.90
C GLU A 59 2.54 -6.82 23.09
N SER A 60 3.74 -6.96 22.53
CA SER A 60 4.67 -8.05 22.85
C SER A 60 5.69 -7.53 23.86
N GLN A 61 5.69 -8.09 25.06
CA GLN A 61 6.67 -7.80 26.13
C GLN A 61 8.10 -7.95 25.60
N ALA A 62 8.89 -6.87 25.64
CA ALA A 62 10.32 -6.90 25.37
C ALA A 62 11.09 -6.40 26.59
N SER A 63 12.01 -7.24 27.04
CA SER A 63 13.00 -6.99 28.08
C SER A 63 13.93 -5.81 27.75
N GLU A 64 14.25 -5.06 28.80
CA GLU A 64 15.06 -3.85 28.90
C GLU A 64 16.32 -3.86 28.02
N SER A 65 16.20 -3.26 26.84
CA SER A 65 17.28 -2.58 26.14
C SER A 65 16.65 -1.35 25.50
N THR A 66 17.36 -0.23 25.47
CA THR A 66 16.88 1.06 24.92
C THR A 66 16.72 0.97 23.39
N VAL A 67 15.78 0.14 22.94
CA VAL A 67 15.46 -0.07 21.53
C VAL A 67 14.40 0.96 21.17
N GLN A 68 14.75 1.91 20.30
CA GLN A 68 13.77 2.82 19.75
C GLN A 68 12.77 2.04 18.90
N THR A 69 11.54 1.93 19.38
CA THR A 69 10.42 1.34 18.64
C THR A 69 9.80 2.44 17.78
N TYR A 70 9.69 2.20 16.47
CA TYR A 70 9.03 3.13 15.53
C TYR A 70 7.64 2.59 15.19
N THR A 71 6.65 3.47 15.07
CA THR A 71 5.28 3.06 14.75
C THR A 71 5.11 2.79 13.27
N ASN A 72 5.72 3.63 12.43
CA ASN A 72 5.71 3.45 10.99
C ASN A 72 7.12 3.18 10.45
N PHE A 73 7.21 2.36 9.40
CA PHE A 73 8.48 1.99 8.77
C PHE A 73 9.31 3.20 8.30
N TRP A 74 8.65 4.25 7.79
CA TRP A 74 9.31 5.47 7.31
C TRP A 74 9.78 6.41 8.42
N GLU A 75 9.38 6.20 9.68
CA GLU A 75 9.87 6.95 10.84
C GLU A 75 11.26 6.47 11.28
N ALA A 76 11.63 5.25 10.90
CA ALA A 76 12.95 4.72 11.19
C ALA A 76 14.04 5.58 10.50
N PRO A 77 15.26 5.62 11.05
CA PRO A 77 16.38 6.31 10.43
C PRO A 77 16.53 5.91 8.96
N SER A 78 16.77 6.89 8.09
CA SER A 78 16.77 6.72 6.63
C SER A 78 17.69 5.61 6.13
N ARG A 79 18.73 5.23 6.88
CA ARG A 79 19.56 4.05 6.58
C ARG A 79 18.79 2.73 6.46
N HIS A 80 17.60 2.62 7.05
CA HIS A 80 16.80 1.40 7.07
C HIS A 80 15.78 1.30 5.92
N TRP A 81 15.35 2.42 5.35
CA TRP A 81 14.31 2.46 4.31
C TRP A 81 14.71 3.20 3.04
N ALA A 82 15.66 4.13 3.11
CA ALA A 82 16.19 4.78 1.93
C ALA A 82 17.04 3.75 1.18
N TYR A 83 16.50 3.27 0.07
CA TYR A 83 17.16 2.30 -0.79
C TYR A 83 18.53 2.84 -1.20
N ARG A 84 19.59 2.25 -0.64
CA ARG A 84 20.94 2.40 -1.18
C ARG A 84 21.09 1.30 -2.21
N ALA A 85 21.10 1.68 -3.48
CA ALA A 85 21.40 0.78 -4.58
C ALA A 85 22.87 0.33 -4.50
N ARG A 86 23.20 -0.53 -3.54
CA ARG A 86 24.46 -1.27 -3.53
C ARG A 86 24.25 -2.49 -4.42
N VAL A 87 25.17 -2.70 -5.35
CA VAL A 87 25.24 -3.96 -6.10
C VAL A 87 25.78 -5.02 -5.13
N PRO A 88 25.04 -6.12 -4.88
CA PRO A 88 25.54 -7.21 -4.04
C PRO A 88 26.77 -7.84 -4.68
N ASP A 89 27.74 -8.26 -3.87
CA ASP A 89 28.92 -8.98 -4.33
C ASP A 89 28.54 -10.43 -4.71
N GLU A 90 29.35 -11.11 -5.54
CA GLU A 90 29.01 -12.45 -6.06
C GLU A 90 28.74 -13.48 -4.95
N ALA A 91 29.52 -13.44 -3.86
CA ALA A 91 29.33 -14.35 -2.73
C ALA A 91 28.01 -14.08 -1.99
N GLU A 92 27.55 -12.83 -1.96
CA GLU A 92 26.26 -12.45 -1.38
C GLU A 92 25.11 -12.91 -2.28
N MET A 93 25.27 -12.75 -3.60
CA MET A 93 24.31 -13.26 -4.58
C MET A 93 24.20 -14.78 -4.49
N GLU A 94 25.31 -15.50 -4.40
CA GLU A 94 25.30 -16.95 -4.21
C GLU A 94 24.60 -17.35 -2.90
N ALA A 95 24.90 -16.67 -1.78
CA ALA A 95 24.25 -16.94 -0.50
C ALA A 95 22.72 -16.69 -0.53
N ILE A 96 22.28 -15.64 -1.22
CA ILE A 96 20.85 -15.32 -1.41
C ILE A 96 20.18 -16.39 -2.29
N MET A 97 20.83 -16.77 -3.39
CA MET A 97 20.29 -17.72 -4.37
C MET A 97 20.26 -19.16 -3.85
N THR A 98 21.21 -19.51 -2.98
CA THR A 98 21.25 -20.82 -2.28
C THR A 98 20.34 -20.86 -1.04
N GLY A 99 19.68 -19.74 -0.71
CA GLY A 99 18.76 -19.64 0.42
C GLY A 99 19.43 -19.73 1.79
N GLY A 100 20.76 -19.56 1.86
CA GLY A 100 21.54 -19.52 3.11
C GLY A 100 21.45 -20.77 4.00
N ALA A 101 20.88 -21.88 3.51
CA ALA A 101 20.56 -23.06 4.30
C ALA A 101 21.55 -24.24 4.11
N SER A 102 22.51 -24.13 3.20
CA SER A 102 23.58 -25.11 3.01
C SER A 102 24.74 -24.80 3.97
N SER A 103 24.69 -25.35 5.17
CA SER A 103 25.84 -25.52 6.09
C SER A 103 26.40 -26.93 6.00
#